data_AF-A0A1H9ESX7-F1
#
_entry.id   AF-A0A1H9ESX7-F1
#
_cell.length_a   1.000
_cell.length_b   1.000
_cell.length_c   1.000
_cell.angle_alpha   90.00
_cell.angle_beta   90.00
_cell.angle_gamma   90.00
#
_symmetry.space_group_name_H-M   'P 1'
#
loop_
_entity.id
_entity.type
_entity.pdbx_description
1 polymer ?
#
loop_
_entity_poly.entity_id
_entity_poly.type
_entity_poly.pdbx_seq_one_letter_code
_entity_poly.pdbx_strand_id
1 'polypeptide(L)'
;MDDETWETIGRLVKRLDEHGTASPETVRLLRILKIGEEAGEVAEAVHGAMGSNPRKGHSHTWDDVQKELCDVVLTAMVALRTITPDAQRVFRENLERVAARDAPR
;
A
#
# COMPACT_ATOMS: atom_id res chain seq x y z
N MET A 1 -14.72 -0.48 2.62
CA MET A 1 -13.69 -0.06 3.59
C MET A 1 -14.32 1.02 4.43
N ASP A 2 -14.40 0.81 5.73
CA ASP A 2 -15.15 1.64 6.67
C ASP A 2 -14.37 2.89 7.12
N ASP A 3 -15.07 3.76 7.85
CA ASP A 3 -14.52 5.01 8.41
C ASP A 3 -13.37 4.71 9.39
N GLU A 4 -13.47 3.66 10.20
CA GLU A 4 -12.46 3.25 11.18
C GLU A 4 -11.10 2.94 10.53
N THR A 5 -11.11 2.31 9.36
CA THR A 5 -9.89 2.05 8.58
C THR A 5 -9.19 3.37 8.24
N TRP A 6 -9.91 4.35 7.69
CA TRP A 6 -9.33 5.62 7.27
C TRP A 6 -8.92 6.53 8.43
N GLU A 7 -9.58 6.42 9.59
CA GLU A 7 -9.12 7.03 10.83
C GLU A 7 -7.78 6.44 11.28
N THR A 8 -7.63 5.12 11.21
CA THR A 8 -6.37 4.43 11.54
C THR A 8 -5.23 4.89 10.62
N ILE A 9 -5.48 4.99 9.31
CA ILE A 9 -4.51 5.54 8.35
C ILE A 9 -4.18 7.00 8.68
N GLY A 10 -5.17 7.81 9.04
CA GLY A 10 -4.95 9.19 9.47
C GLY A 10 -4.02 9.30 10.69
N ARG A 11 -4.23 8.45 11.70
CA ARG A 11 -3.35 8.35 12.88
C ARG A 11 -1.93 7.91 12.50
N LEU A 12 -1.81 6.96 11.58
CA LEU A 12 -0.52 6.49 11.07
C LEU A 12 0.26 7.60 10.35
N VAL A 13 -0.40 8.34 9.45
CA VAL A 13 0.20 9.49 8.75
C VAL A 13 0.71 10.52 9.75
N LYS A 14 -0.12 10.89 10.73
CA LYS A 14 0.26 11.84 11.78
C LYS A 14 1.51 11.39 12.54
N ARG A 15 1.55 10.11 12.97
CA ARG A 15 2.71 9.54 13.65
C ARG A 15 3.97 9.56 12.77
N LEU A 16 3.83 9.26 11.48
CA LEU A 16 4.96 9.32 10.54
C LEU A 16 5.46 10.76 10.32
N ASP A 17 4.56 11.74 10.34
CA ASP A 17 4.93 13.16 10.24
C ASP A 17 5.72 13.63 11.49
N GLU A 18 5.46 13.06 12.67
CA GLU A 18 6.16 13.38 13.92
C GLU A 18 7.64 12.93 13.94
N HIS A 19 8.03 11.97 13.08
CA HIS A 19 9.38 11.40 13.05
C HIS A 19 10.27 11.92 11.90
N GLY A 20 9.75 12.78 11.02
CA GLY A 20 10.46 13.25 9.84
C GLY A 20 11.14 14.61 10.02
N THR A 21 12.35 14.76 9.48
CA THR A 21 13.04 16.07 9.32
C THR A 21 12.96 16.63 7.91
N ALA A 22 12.40 15.86 6.97
CA ALA A 22 12.26 16.24 5.57
C ALA A 22 11.14 17.27 5.35
N SER A 23 11.22 18.03 4.25
CA SER A 23 10.15 18.97 3.87
C SER A 23 8.86 18.22 3.51
N PRO A 24 7.68 18.86 3.62
CA PRO A 24 6.40 18.24 3.25
C PRO A 24 6.36 17.72 1.80
N GLU A 25 7.02 18.43 0.87
CA GLU A 25 7.12 17.99 -0.53
C GLU A 25 7.96 16.72 -0.67
N THR A 26 9.12 16.67 0.00
CA THR A 26 9.97 15.48 0.01
C THR A 26 9.25 14.29 0.66
N VAL A 27 8.56 14.50 1.80
CA VAL A 27 7.77 13.45 2.47
C VAL A 27 6.72 12.87 1.53
N ARG A 28 6.01 13.73 0.78
CA ARG A 28 5.03 13.30 -0.22
C ARG A 28 5.66 12.40 -1.26
N LEU A 29 6.79 12.82 -1.85
CA LEU A 29 7.48 12.03 -2.88
C LEU A 29 7.97 10.70 -2.33
N LEU A 30 8.60 10.69 -1.15
CA LEU A 30 9.10 9.47 -0.51
C LEU A 30 7.98 8.46 -0.22
N ARG A 31 6.82 8.93 0.27
CA ARG A 31 5.66 8.04 0.52
C ARG A 31 5.10 7.43 -0.76
N ILE A 32 5.14 8.14 -1.88
CA ILE A 32 4.76 7.59 -3.19
C ILE A 32 5.81 6.56 -3.65
N LEU A 33 7.10 6.87 -3.50
CA LEU A 33 8.18 5.98 -3.92
C LEU A 33 8.23 4.67 -3.11
N LYS A 34 7.86 4.71 -1.82
CA LYS A 34 7.78 3.52 -0.96
C LYS A 34 6.88 2.42 -1.54
N ILE A 35 5.87 2.77 -2.34
CA ILE A 35 5.02 1.77 -3.04
C ILE A 35 5.86 0.82 -3.92
N GLY A 36 6.89 1.34 -4.60
CA GLY A 36 7.76 0.53 -5.44
C GLY A 36 8.65 -0.43 -4.64
N GLU A 37 9.02 -0.04 -3.41
CA GLU A 37 9.76 -0.88 -2.48
C GLU A 37 8.90 -2.06 -2.01
N GLU A 38 7.68 -1.79 -1.51
CA GLU A 38 6.74 -2.84 -1.07
C GLU A 38 6.36 -3.79 -2.24
N ALA A 39 6.20 -3.26 -3.45
CA ALA A 39 5.95 -4.10 -4.63
C ALA A 39 7.15 -5.01 -4.95
N GLY A 40 8.37 -4.57 -4.66
CA GLY A 40 9.58 -5.39 -4.75
C GLY A 40 9.60 -6.50 -3.70
N GLU A 41 9.15 -6.22 -2.48
CA GLU A 41 9.02 -7.20 -1.39
C GLU A 41 7.99 -8.28 -1.74
N VAL A 42 6.84 -7.90 -2.31
CA VAL A 42 5.87 -8.87 -2.88
C VAL A 42 6.54 -9.78 -3.92
N ALA A 43 7.34 -9.21 -4.83
CA ALA A 43 8.02 -9.99 -5.86
C ALA A 43 9.04 -10.96 -5.25
N GLU A 44 9.80 -10.53 -4.24
CA GLU A 44 10.72 -11.41 -3.50
C GLU A 44 9.96 -12.54 -2.80
N ALA A 45 8.87 -12.23 -2.10
CA ALA A 45 8.06 -13.23 -1.39
C ALA A 45 7.47 -14.25 -2.37
N VAL A 46 6.99 -13.83 -3.55
CA VAL A 46 6.49 -14.75 -4.59
C VAL A 46 7.62 -15.65 -5.12
N HIS A 47 8.80 -15.10 -5.40
CA HIS A 47 9.94 -15.91 -5.80
C HIS A 47 10.34 -16.92 -4.73
N GLY A 48 10.25 -16.53 -3.46
CA GLY A 48 10.47 -17.41 -2.32
C GLY A 48 9.41 -18.50 -2.18
N ALA A 49 8.12 -18.17 -2.33
CA ALA A 49 7.01 -19.11 -2.22
C ALA A 49 7.03 -20.16 -3.33
N MET A 50 7.32 -19.72 -4.57
CA MET A 50 7.40 -20.60 -5.73
C MET A 50 8.69 -21.45 -5.76
N GLY A 51 9.69 -21.12 -4.95
CA GLY A 51 11.01 -21.74 -5.02
C GLY A 51 11.76 -21.43 -6.33
N SER A 52 11.30 -20.43 -7.09
CA SER A 52 11.80 -20.12 -8.44
C SER A 52 13.20 -19.50 -8.45
N ASN A 53 13.74 -19.11 -7.30
CA ASN A 53 15.09 -18.57 -7.18
C ASN A 53 16.09 -19.69 -6.81
N PRO A 54 16.96 -20.16 -7.74
CA PRO A 54 17.87 -21.27 -7.50
C PRO A 54 18.88 -21.04 -6.37
N ARG A 55 19.12 -19.77 -5.99
CA ARG A 55 20.05 -19.41 -4.90
C ARG A 55 19.42 -19.42 -3.51
N LYS A 56 18.09 -19.34 -3.41
CA LYS A 56 17.37 -19.22 -2.12
C LYS A 56 16.36 -20.34 -1.86
N GLY A 57 15.95 -21.12 -2.86
CA GLY A 57 14.95 -22.19 -2.69
C GLY A 57 13.61 -21.68 -2.16
N HIS A 58 12.83 -22.55 -1.49
CA HIS A 58 11.58 -22.17 -0.81
C HIS A 58 11.87 -21.40 0.48
N SER A 59 12.04 -20.09 0.35
CA SER A 59 12.38 -19.19 1.47
C SER A 59 11.17 -18.50 2.11
N HIS A 60 10.03 -18.50 1.41
CA HIS A 60 8.80 -17.83 1.84
C HIS A 60 7.61 -18.77 1.65
N THR A 61 6.49 -18.39 2.25
CA THR A 61 5.18 -19.02 2.08
C THR A 61 4.22 -18.06 1.37
N TRP A 62 3.06 -18.57 0.94
CA TRP A 62 1.99 -17.71 0.45
C TRP A 62 1.38 -16.82 1.54
N ASP A 63 1.56 -17.15 2.82
CA ASP A 63 1.19 -16.26 3.93
C ASP A 63 2.11 -15.05 4.01
N ASP A 64 3.38 -15.19 3.62
CA ASP A 64 4.30 -14.06 3.53
C ASP A 64 3.90 -13.15 2.36
N VAL A 65 3.54 -13.72 1.21
CA VAL A 65 2.99 -12.94 0.08
C VAL A 65 1.74 -12.14 0.49
N GLN A 66 0.86 -12.71 1.31
CA GLN A 66 -0.31 -11.99 1.81
C GLN A 66 0.06 -10.79 2.69
N LYS A 67 1.10 -10.91 3.53
CA LYS A 67 1.60 -9.80 4.35
C LYS A 67 2.14 -8.69 3.46
N GLU A 68 3.02 -9.03 2.51
CA GLU A 68 3.60 -8.02 1.61
C GLU A 68 2.53 -7.31 0.77
N LEU A 69 1.49 -8.03 0.33
CA LEU A 69 0.35 -7.40 -0.35
C LEU A 69 -0.42 -6.44 0.56
N CYS A 70 -0.57 -6.76 1.85
CA CYS A 70 -1.16 -5.84 2.82
C CYS A 70 -0.29 -4.60 3.01
N ASP A 71 1.03 -4.74 3.02
CA ASP A 71 1.97 -3.62 3.14
C ASP A 71 1.94 -2.70 1.91
N VAL A 72 1.80 -3.25 0.70
CA VAL A 72 1.51 -2.45 -0.50
C VAL A 72 0.20 -1.66 -0.36
N VAL A 73 -0.89 -2.31 0.07
CA VAL A 73 -2.19 -1.64 0.25
C VAL A 73 -2.08 -0.53 1.29
N LEU A 74 -1.48 -0.82 2.45
CA LEU A 74 -1.27 0.13 3.53
C LEU A 74 -0.44 1.34 3.06
N THR A 75 0.66 1.08 2.37
CA THR A 75 1.56 2.12 1.84
C THR A 75 0.86 3.00 0.81
N ALA A 76 0.07 2.41 -0.10
CA ALA A 76 -0.72 3.17 -1.06
C ALA A 76 -1.79 4.04 -0.38
N MET A 77 -2.44 3.54 0.68
CA MET A 77 -3.41 4.32 1.46
C MET A 77 -2.76 5.49 2.20
N VAL A 78 -1.57 5.29 2.80
CA VAL A 78 -0.78 6.35 3.43
C VAL A 78 -0.35 7.41 2.41
N ALA A 79 0.08 6.99 1.23
CA ALA A 79 0.43 7.91 0.14
C ALA A 79 -0.80 8.72 -0.30
N LEU A 80 -1.95 8.07 -0.50
CA LEU A 80 -3.20 8.75 -0.88
C LEU A 80 -3.63 9.77 0.19
N ARG A 81 -3.59 9.39 1.48
CA ARG A 81 -3.93 10.30 2.58
C ARG A 81 -2.94 11.46 2.74
N THR A 82 -1.69 11.28 2.31
CA THR A 82 -0.69 12.35 2.28
C THR A 82 -0.97 13.40 1.21
N ILE A 83 -1.53 12.98 0.06
CA ILE A 83 -1.79 13.91 -1.06
C ILE A 83 -3.18 14.57 -0.96
N THR A 84 -4.12 13.98 -0.24
CA THR A 84 -5.46 14.56 -0.04
C THR A 84 -6.08 14.17 1.31
N PRO A 85 -6.71 15.11 2.04
CA PRO A 85 -7.48 14.78 3.23
C PRO A 85 -8.73 13.94 2.90
N ASP A 86 -9.24 14.03 1.66
CA ASP A 86 -10.44 13.32 1.17
C ASP A 86 -10.15 11.90 0.66
N ALA A 87 -9.03 11.30 1.05
CA ALA A 87 -8.55 10.02 0.51
C ALA A 87 -9.61 8.91 0.49
N GLN A 88 -10.42 8.83 1.56
CA GLN A 88 -11.53 7.88 1.64
C GLN A 88 -12.56 8.07 0.52
N ARG A 89 -12.99 9.32 0.29
CA ARG A 89 -13.97 9.66 -0.74
C ARG A 89 -13.39 9.35 -2.12
N VAL A 90 -12.14 9.76 -2.38
CA VAL A 90 -11.44 9.50 -3.65
C VAL A 90 -11.34 8.00 -3.94
N PHE A 91 -10.95 7.20 -2.95
CA PHE A 91 -10.86 5.75 -3.10
C PHE A 91 -12.23 5.10 -3.36
N ARG A 92 -13.26 5.51 -2.60
CA ARG A 92 -14.63 5.01 -2.77
C ARG A 92 -15.19 5.33 -4.16
N GLU A 93 -15.06 6.58 -4.61
CA GLU A 93 -15.51 6.99 -5.95
C GLU A 93 -14.79 6.20 -7.06
N ASN A 94 -13.49 5.94 -6.89
CA ASN A 94 -12.75 5.10 -7.83
C ASN A 94 -13.25 3.65 -7.84
N LEU A 95 -13.55 3.08 -6.67
CA LEU A 95 -14.09 1.72 -6.56
C LEU A 95 -15.48 1.61 -7.19
N GLU A 96 -16.37 2.57 -6.94
CA GLU A 96 -17.70 2.67 -7.56
C GLU A 96 -17.59 2.75 -9.09
N ARG A 97 -16.65 3.56 -9.61
CA ARG A 97 -16.39 3.68 -11.04
C ARG A 97 -15.92 2.37 -11.67
N VAL A 98 -15.02 1.64 -11.02
CA VAL A 98 -14.54 0.33 -11.50
C VAL A 98 -15.68 -0.70 -11.48
N ALA A 99 -16.43 -0.77 -10.38
CA ALA A 99 -17.57 -1.68 -10.25
C ALA A 99 -18.65 -1.42 -11.31
N ALA A 100 -18.94 -0.15 -11.62
CA ALA A 100 -19.90 0.21 -12.67
C ALA A 100 -19.42 -0.17 -14.09
N ARG A 101 -18.10 -0.16 -14.33
CA ARG A 101 -17.51 -0.59 -15.61
C ARG A 101 -17.61 -2.11 -15.79
N ASP A 102 -17.44 -2.85 -14.70
CA ASP A 102 -17.30 -4.31 -14.71
C ASP A 102 -18.63 -5.05 -14.43
N ALA A 103 -19.74 -4.31 -14.27
CA ALA A 103 -21.08 -4.88 -14.13
C ALA A 103 -21.50 -5.59 -15.44
N PRO A 104 -21.98 -6.85 -15.38
CA PRO A 104 -22.49 -7.54 -16.56
C PRO A 104 -23.63 -6.74 -17.18
N ARG A 105 -23.59 -6.57 -18.51
CA ARG A 105 -24.67 -5.94 -19.28
C ARG A 105 -25.97 -6.72 -19.18
#